data_AF-A0A6C0HHQ8-F1
#
_entry.id   AF-A0A6C0HHQ8-F1
#
_cell.length_a   1.000
_cell.length_b   1.000
_cell.length_c   1.000
_cell.angle_alpha   90.00
_cell.angle_beta   90.00
_cell.angle_gamma   90.00
#
_symmetry.space_group_name_H-M   'P 1'
#
loop_
_entity.id
_entity.type
_entity.pdbx_description
1 polymer ?
#
loop_
_entity_poly.entity_id
_entity_poly.type
_entity_poly.pdbx_seq_one_letter_code
_entity_poly.pdbx_strand_id
1 'polypeptide(L)'
;MTSIEEDNIKQLQRFHTFPPSASYIAGVIDGDGCIFIRKIEEGYQSGITITQCRSNILQIIRYHFGGSITTSKNRNDRVENMMTRDGLYHKHNRRNQYNLMMRSNDYKLLLDYIRHSIIIKQPQLECLNEFYKLADIPNVVEQKEELYKKCKEYNENKILDKTNLPRMNINYILGITDAEGCFYINKNKITSFYISISQKNHPKVLEKIKEFLGFGNIENNIDYTISSKSDCLKFISLVKNGLIVKYNQAIAFEKYLLTDDKNIKMEMYKICNEEKHKIENFTETNCNEKGKEGYNETIRLKELKEKVCKEIIRKQVYKDKSEQMKGEGHHSFGKTKSAETRKKMSTSIRNAKNGVSDELILQARELFKQGKKNKEIEEELHLSKDVVGKIKNGTTVCRNEEKVLKESTTQEEKNIKRRKIHLAEMFIVIDKTLEGCKPNSILQHLDELRIKNNIKNDLTIDIVKNIRRLMSQCQLPFYKSEVVTELFERYEGLLLEKYGKNESTLNKLVK
;
A
#
# COMPACT_ATOMS: atom_id res chain seq x y z
N MET A 1 31.61 -5.24 5.54
CA MET A 1 30.23 -5.40 6.04
C MET A 1 29.62 -4.02 6.17
N THR A 2 28.31 -3.91 6.00
CA THR A 2 27.59 -2.63 6.03
C THR A 2 27.55 -2.04 7.44
N SER A 3 27.48 -0.71 7.57
CA SER A 3 27.23 -0.08 8.88
C SER A 3 25.84 -0.45 9.42
N ILE A 4 25.56 -0.14 10.70
CA ILE A 4 24.22 -0.35 11.28
C ILE A 4 23.18 0.47 10.51
N GLU A 5 23.53 1.70 10.12
CA GLU A 5 22.68 2.59 9.36
C GLU A 5 22.37 2.02 7.97
N GLU A 6 23.38 1.49 7.29
CA GLU A 6 23.22 0.83 5.99
C GLU A 6 22.41 -0.46 6.08
N ASP A 7 22.61 -1.28 7.13
CA ASP A 7 21.79 -2.47 7.35
C ASP A 7 20.33 -2.10 7.65
N ASN A 8 20.10 -1.10 8.50
CA ASN A 8 18.75 -0.58 8.76
C ASN A 8 18.05 -0.21 7.45
N ILE A 9 18.70 0.59 6.60
CA ILE A 9 18.15 0.99 5.29
C ILE A 9 17.87 -0.24 4.43
N LYS A 10 18.79 -1.20 4.37
CA LYS A 10 18.63 -2.43 3.59
C LYS A 10 17.45 -3.27 4.07
N GLN A 11 17.27 -3.43 5.39
CA GLN A 11 16.12 -4.15 5.94
C GLN A 11 14.81 -3.38 5.68
N LEU A 12 14.81 -2.06 5.81
CA LEU A 12 13.66 -1.22 5.48
C LEU A 12 13.24 -1.37 4.01
N GLN A 13 14.19 -1.32 3.08
CA GLN A 13 13.95 -1.53 1.66
C GLN A 13 13.41 -2.94 1.38
N ARG A 14 13.95 -3.95 2.05
CA ARG A 14 13.51 -5.34 1.91
C ARG A 14 12.03 -5.52 2.26
N PHE A 15 11.52 -4.78 3.24
CA PHE A 15 10.11 -4.82 3.65
C PHE A 15 9.31 -3.62 3.15
N HIS A 16 9.78 -2.89 2.14
CA HIS A 16 9.10 -1.68 1.67
C HIS A 16 7.74 -1.97 1.03
N THR A 17 7.65 -3.08 0.29
CA THR A 17 6.42 -3.44 -0.46
C THR A 17 5.45 -4.26 0.39
N PHE A 18 5.97 -5.12 1.25
CA PHE A 18 5.17 -6.03 2.07
C PHE A 18 5.68 -6.04 3.52
N PRO A 19 4.77 -6.03 4.51
CA PRO A 19 5.18 -6.17 5.90
C PRO A 19 5.82 -7.56 6.14
N PRO A 20 6.65 -7.70 7.19
CA PRO A 20 7.01 -9.02 7.69
C PRO A 20 5.77 -9.86 7.98
N SER A 21 5.90 -11.18 7.94
CA SER A 21 4.76 -12.07 8.19
C SER A 21 4.08 -11.79 9.54
N ALA A 22 2.76 -12.03 9.62
CA ALA A 22 2.00 -11.83 10.85
C ALA A 22 2.59 -12.57 12.05
N SER A 23 3.07 -13.81 11.85
CA SER A 23 3.73 -14.60 12.88
C SER A 23 5.05 -14.00 13.37
N TYR A 24 5.84 -13.42 12.46
CA TYR A 24 7.05 -12.70 12.86
C TYR A 24 6.73 -11.50 13.74
N ILE A 25 5.80 -10.63 13.33
CA ILE A 25 5.45 -9.44 14.11
C ILE A 25 4.84 -9.84 15.46
N ALA A 26 4.02 -10.89 15.48
CA ALA A 26 3.49 -11.47 16.70
C ALA A 26 4.60 -11.94 17.66
N GLY A 27 5.62 -12.65 17.16
CA GLY A 27 6.77 -13.05 17.98
C GLY A 27 7.55 -11.87 18.56
N VAL A 28 7.72 -10.80 17.78
CA VAL A 28 8.35 -9.55 18.28
C VAL A 28 7.51 -8.91 19.38
N ILE A 29 6.19 -8.83 19.21
CA ILE A 29 5.27 -8.27 20.22
C ILE A 29 5.21 -9.16 21.46
N ASP A 30 5.25 -10.47 21.30
CA ASP A 30 5.22 -11.43 22.42
C ASP A 30 6.51 -11.39 23.25
N GLY A 31 7.66 -11.06 22.64
CA GLY A 31 8.89 -10.75 23.37
C GLY A 31 8.92 -9.33 23.94
N ASP A 32 9.09 -8.32 23.08
CA ASP A 32 9.38 -6.93 23.50
C ASP A 32 8.16 -5.98 23.49
N GLY A 33 7.01 -6.48 23.06
CA GLY A 33 5.78 -5.71 23.00
C GLY A 33 5.02 -5.67 24.32
N CYS A 34 4.15 -4.68 24.44
CA CYS A 34 3.15 -4.57 25.49
C CYS A 34 1.83 -4.12 24.88
N ILE A 35 0.76 -4.84 25.22
CA ILE A 35 -0.62 -4.54 24.83
C ILE A 35 -1.31 -4.01 26.09
N PHE A 36 -1.89 -2.82 26.02
CA PHE A 36 -2.43 -2.16 27.19
C PHE A 36 -3.76 -1.48 26.94
N ILE A 37 -4.53 -1.42 28.02
CA ILE A 37 -5.59 -0.46 28.27
C ILE A 37 -5.20 0.20 29.59
N ARG A 38 -5.21 1.53 29.65
CA ARG A 38 -4.84 2.30 30.85
C ARG A 38 -5.84 3.41 31.11
N LYS A 39 -6.06 3.70 32.39
CA LYS A 39 -6.90 4.80 32.84
C LYS A 39 -6.11 6.11 32.80
N ILE A 40 -6.73 7.17 32.30
CA ILE A 40 -6.23 8.55 32.27
C ILE A 40 -7.28 9.47 32.90
N GLU A 41 -6.94 10.72 33.18
CA GLU A 41 -7.87 11.68 33.82
C GLU A 41 -9.20 11.81 33.04
N GLU A 42 -9.12 11.85 31.71
CA GLU A 42 -10.27 12.01 30.82
C GLU A 42 -10.91 10.68 30.36
N GLY A 43 -10.56 9.55 30.98
CA GLY A 43 -11.14 8.24 30.67
C GLY A 43 -10.10 7.14 30.47
N TYR A 44 -10.02 6.58 29.26
CA TYR A 44 -9.18 5.43 28.97
C TYR A 44 -8.38 5.61 27.69
N GLN A 45 -7.18 5.04 27.69
CA GLN A 45 -6.33 4.97 26.52
C GLN A 45 -5.88 3.53 26.31
N SER A 46 -5.90 3.09 25.06
CA SER A 46 -5.53 1.75 24.67
C SER A 46 -4.45 1.79 23.58
N GLY A 47 -3.66 0.73 23.49
CA GLY A 47 -2.62 0.67 22.47
C GLY A 47 -1.70 -0.53 22.53
N ILE A 48 -0.77 -0.52 21.58
CA ILE A 48 0.35 -1.46 21.48
C ILE A 48 1.63 -0.63 21.54
N THR A 49 2.58 -1.08 22.35
CA THR A 49 3.94 -0.54 22.40
C THR A 49 4.96 -1.61 22.11
N ILE A 50 6.02 -1.27 21.37
CA ILE A 50 7.18 -2.15 21.16
C ILE A 50 8.42 -1.36 21.51
N THR A 51 9.25 -1.89 22.42
CA THR A 51 10.49 -1.24 22.85
C THR A 51 11.68 -1.97 22.26
N GLN A 52 12.54 -1.26 21.53
CA GLN A 52 13.72 -1.87 20.90
C GLN A 52 14.94 -0.96 20.95
N CYS A 53 16.12 -1.58 20.98
CA CYS A 53 17.40 -0.87 20.89
C CYS A 53 17.86 -0.69 19.44
N ARG A 54 17.19 -1.38 18.49
CA ARG A 54 17.37 -1.25 17.05
C ARG A 54 16.11 -0.68 16.43
N SER A 55 16.24 0.43 15.72
CA SER A 55 15.08 1.14 15.20
C SER A 55 14.47 0.50 13.95
N ASN A 56 15.22 -0.33 13.20
CA ASN A 56 14.78 -0.94 11.93
C ASN A 56 13.40 -1.62 12.02
N ILE A 57 13.19 -2.51 12.97
CA ILE A 57 11.90 -3.20 13.13
C ILE A 57 10.77 -2.25 13.49
N LEU A 58 11.03 -1.25 14.34
CA LEU A 58 10.03 -0.24 14.71
C LEU A 58 9.64 0.61 13.50
N GLN A 59 10.62 0.99 12.68
CA GLN A 59 10.41 1.73 11.45
C GLN A 59 9.59 0.91 10.44
N ILE A 60 9.93 -0.37 10.24
CA ILE A 60 9.16 -1.27 9.37
C ILE A 60 7.70 -1.42 9.84
N ILE A 61 7.47 -1.67 11.14
CA ILE A 61 6.10 -1.80 11.67
C ILE A 61 5.35 -0.48 11.52
N ARG A 62 5.98 0.66 11.85
CA ARG A 62 5.36 1.98 11.65
C ARG A 62 5.02 2.24 10.19
N TYR A 63 5.93 1.90 9.27
CA TYR A 63 5.74 2.10 7.85
C TYR A 63 4.48 1.38 7.35
N HIS A 64 4.18 0.18 7.83
CA HIS A 64 3.00 -0.57 7.38
C HIS A 64 1.74 -0.27 8.17
N PHE A 65 1.87 -0.05 9.48
CA PHE A 65 0.74 -0.08 10.41
C PHE A 65 0.50 1.25 11.14
N GLY A 66 1.38 2.24 10.98
CA GLY A 66 1.25 3.55 11.61
C GLY A 66 1.79 3.62 13.03
N GLY A 67 1.35 4.64 13.77
CA GLY A 67 1.89 4.97 15.10
C GLY A 67 3.09 5.89 15.07
N SER A 68 3.67 6.12 16.26
CA SER A 68 4.77 7.07 16.46
C SER A 68 5.95 6.39 17.14
N ILE A 69 7.16 6.65 16.65
CA ILE A 69 8.39 6.23 17.31
C ILE A 69 8.85 7.37 18.23
N THR A 70 9.03 7.06 19.50
CA THR A 70 9.43 8.03 20.52
C THR A 70 10.67 7.55 21.27
N THR A 71 11.51 8.52 21.64
CA THR A 71 12.65 8.34 22.54
C THR A 71 12.27 8.84 23.92
N SER A 72 12.59 8.09 24.98
CA SER A 72 12.54 8.66 26.34
C SER A 72 13.80 9.51 26.57
N LYS A 73 13.65 10.77 26.99
CA LYS A 73 14.77 11.71 27.24
C LYS A 73 15.84 11.07 28.14
N ASN A 74 15.43 10.64 29.33
CA ASN A 74 16.33 10.01 30.32
C ASN A 74 17.03 8.70 29.88
N ARG A 75 16.61 8.04 28.79
CA ARG A 75 17.23 6.81 28.28
C ARG A 75 18.00 7.01 26.97
N ASN A 76 17.99 8.21 26.38
CA ASN A 76 18.56 8.49 25.07
C ASN A 76 19.54 9.68 25.05
N ASP A 77 19.97 10.17 26.20
CA ASP A 77 20.92 11.29 26.31
C ASP A 77 22.38 10.88 26.02
N ARG A 78 22.62 9.63 25.56
CA ARG A 78 23.96 9.11 25.35
C ARG A 78 24.28 9.01 23.87
N VAL A 79 25.33 9.72 23.47
CA VAL A 79 25.84 9.72 22.10
C VAL A 79 27.19 8.99 22.02
N GLU A 80 27.93 8.95 23.14
CA GLU A 80 29.28 8.39 23.17
C GLU A 80 29.31 6.92 23.58
N ASN A 81 30.01 6.12 22.78
CA ASN A 81 30.23 4.71 23.07
C ASN A 81 31.41 4.52 24.02
N MET A 82 31.22 3.73 25.08
CA MET A 82 32.33 3.28 25.92
C MET A 82 33.07 2.12 25.24
N MET A 83 34.38 2.27 25.05
CA MET A 83 35.26 1.26 24.45
C MET A 83 36.17 0.61 25.51
N THR A 84 36.51 -0.65 25.34
CA THR A 84 37.57 -1.33 26.11
C THR A 84 38.94 -0.98 25.53
N ARG A 85 40.02 -1.31 26.25
CA ARG A 85 41.41 -1.14 25.77
C ARG A 85 41.69 -1.88 24.45
N ASP A 86 40.94 -2.95 24.18
CA ASP A 86 41.08 -3.77 22.97
C ASP A 86 40.26 -3.23 21.78
N GLY A 87 39.66 -2.04 21.91
CA GLY A 87 38.82 -1.44 20.88
C GLY A 87 37.46 -2.12 20.70
N LEU A 88 36.93 -2.79 21.74
CA LEU A 88 35.60 -3.41 21.74
C LEU A 88 34.59 -2.54 22.47
N TYR A 89 33.30 -2.67 22.15
CA TYR A 89 32.25 -2.00 22.90
C TYR A 89 32.11 -2.59 24.29
N HIS A 90 32.12 -1.72 25.31
CA HIS A 90 32.04 -2.13 26.70
C HIS A 90 30.65 -2.71 27.02
N LYS A 91 30.58 -3.80 27.80
CA LYS A 91 29.30 -4.44 28.19
C LYS A 91 28.35 -3.53 29.00
N HIS A 92 28.90 -2.47 29.59
CA HIS A 92 28.14 -1.47 30.35
C HIS A 92 27.72 -0.26 29.51
N ASN A 93 27.97 -0.29 28.20
CA ASN A 93 27.43 0.70 27.28
C ASN A 93 25.90 0.60 27.34
N ARG A 94 25.25 1.67 27.82
CA ARG A 94 23.78 1.71 27.92
C ARG A 94 23.25 2.14 26.57
N ARG A 95 22.62 1.21 25.86
CA ARG A 95 22.00 1.48 24.56
C ARG A 95 20.78 2.38 24.71
N ASN A 96 20.60 3.21 23.70
CA ASN A 96 19.36 3.95 23.46
C ASN A 96 18.18 2.97 23.32
N GLN A 97 17.01 3.42 23.75
CA GLN A 97 15.76 2.66 23.67
C GLN A 97 14.70 3.50 22.96
N TYR A 98 14.17 2.91 21.89
CA TYR A 98 13.14 3.47 21.03
C TYR A 98 11.82 2.76 21.30
N ASN A 99 10.72 3.51 21.28
CA ASN A 99 9.39 2.97 21.55
C ASN A 99 8.48 3.29 20.37
N LEU A 100 8.02 2.27 19.66
CA LEU A 100 6.88 2.42 18.77
C LEU A 100 5.60 2.39 19.62
N MET A 101 4.78 3.42 19.48
CA MET A 101 3.51 3.59 20.19
C MET A 101 2.38 3.72 19.18
N MET A 102 1.43 2.78 19.23
CA MET A 102 0.23 2.78 18.41
C MET A 102 -1.00 2.90 19.31
N ARG A 103 -1.84 3.92 19.10
CA ARG A 103 -2.97 4.24 19.96
C ARG A 103 -4.24 4.41 19.15
N SER A 104 -5.38 4.33 19.84
CA SER A 104 -6.69 4.64 19.26
C SER A 104 -6.96 3.87 17.96
N ASN A 105 -7.12 4.55 16.83
CA ASN A 105 -7.45 3.93 15.55
C ASN A 105 -6.26 3.31 14.81
N ASP A 106 -5.03 3.66 15.20
CA ASP A 106 -3.82 3.24 14.46
C ASP A 106 -3.54 1.75 14.61
N TYR A 107 -3.80 1.18 15.79
CA TYR A 107 -3.45 -0.22 16.04
C TYR A 107 -4.40 -1.21 15.37
N LYS A 108 -5.56 -0.79 14.83
CA LYS A 108 -6.55 -1.73 14.28
C LYS A 108 -6.00 -2.56 13.13
N LEU A 109 -5.26 -1.92 12.23
CA LEU A 109 -4.68 -2.63 11.10
C LEU A 109 -3.69 -3.70 11.56
N LEU A 110 -2.87 -3.37 12.57
CA LEU A 110 -1.94 -4.32 13.17
C LEU A 110 -2.68 -5.44 13.90
N LEU A 111 -3.72 -5.11 14.69
CA LEU A 111 -4.57 -6.08 15.38
C LEU A 111 -5.13 -7.13 14.42
N ASP A 112 -5.78 -6.66 13.34
CA ASP A 112 -6.37 -7.53 12.32
C ASP A 112 -5.29 -8.41 11.68
N TYR A 113 -4.08 -7.87 11.46
CA TYR A 113 -2.97 -8.58 10.83
C TYR A 113 -2.41 -9.70 11.71
N ILE A 114 -2.26 -9.49 13.03
CA ILE A 114 -1.59 -10.45 13.93
C ILE A 114 -2.54 -11.36 14.72
N ARG A 115 -3.86 -11.16 14.62
CA ARG A 115 -4.87 -11.80 15.48
C ARG A 115 -4.77 -13.32 15.60
N HIS A 116 -4.37 -13.99 14.52
CA HIS A 116 -4.26 -15.45 14.47
C HIS A 116 -2.82 -15.95 14.60
N SER A 117 -1.89 -15.08 14.97
CA SER A 117 -0.46 -15.34 15.02
C SER A 117 0.17 -15.11 16.39
N ILE A 118 -0.44 -14.28 17.24
CA ILE A 118 0.02 -14.06 18.61
C ILE A 118 -0.25 -15.28 19.49
N ILE A 119 0.67 -15.57 20.41
CA ILE A 119 0.66 -16.77 21.26
C ILE A 119 0.59 -16.38 22.74
N ILE A 120 1.53 -15.55 23.19
CA ILE A 120 1.67 -15.19 24.60
C ILE A 120 0.61 -14.17 25.00
N LYS A 121 0.50 -13.07 24.25
CA LYS A 121 -0.34 -11.93 24.62
C LYS A 121 -1.73 -11.94 23.96
N GLN A 122 -2.23 -13.13 23.56
CA GLN A 122 -3.55 -13.30 22.94
C GLN A 122 -4.70 -12.73 23.81
N PRO A 123 -4.78 -13.02 25.13
CA PRO A 123 -5.87 -12.48 25.95
C PRO A 123 -5.89 -10.94 26.01
N GLN A 124 -4.71 -10.31 26.06
CA GLN A 124 -4.58 -8.86 26.01
C GLN A 124 -5.01 -8.31 24.64
N LEU A 125 -4.65 -9.00 23.55
CA LEU A 125 -5.06 -8.65 22.19
C LEU A 125 -6.57 -8.67 22.03
N GLU A 126 -7.24 -9.68 22.61
CA GLU A 126 -8.71 -9.79 22.60
C GLU A 126 -9.36 -8.67 23.40
N CYS A 127 -8.85 -8.36 24.60
CA CYS A 127 -9.31 -7.19 25.37
C CYS A 127 -9.20 -5.90 24.56
N LEU A 128 -8.06 -5.70 23.89
CA LEU A 128 -7.81 -4.52 23.06
C LEU A 128 -8.76 -4.45 21.84
N ASN A 129 -9.06 -5.59 21.22
CA ASN A 129 -9.99 -5.69 20.10
C ASN A 129 -11.43 -5.39 20.51
N GLU A 130 -11.89 -5.90 21.66
CA GLU A 130 -13.22 -5.55 22.18
C GLU A 130 -13.27 -4.08 22.61
N PHE A 131 -12.22 -3.56 23.24
CA PHE A 131 -12.15 -2.16 23.63
C PHE A 131 -12.25 -1.23 22.41
N TYR A 132 -11.62 -1.60 21.30
CA TYR A 132 -11.73 -0.87 20.04
C TYR A 132 -13.18 -0.74 19.55
N LYS A 133 -14.01 -1.79 19.66
CA LYS A 133 -15.42 -1.74 19.24
C LYS A 133 -16.25 -0.75 20.06
N LEU A 134 -15.81 -0.44 21.27
CA LEU A 134 -16.46 0.48 22.19
C LEU A 134 -15.95 1.93 22.05
N ALA A 135 -14.95 2.19 21.19
CA ALA A 135 -14.29 3.50 21.11
C ALA A 135 -15.29 4.64 20.86
N ASP A 136 -16.16 4.46 19.87
CA ASP A 136 -17.11 5.49 19.39
C ASP A 136 -18.52 5.36 20.00
N ILE A 137 -18.73 4.43 20.93
CA ILE A 137 -20.03 4.23 21.57
C ILE A 137 -20.10 5.12 22.83
N PRO A 138 -21.10 6.03 22.95
CA PRO A 138 -21.29 6.82 24.17
C PRO A 138 -21.83 5.94 25.31
N ASN A 139 -21.60 6.36 26.56
CA ASN A 139 -22.17 5.75 27.78
C ASN A 139 -21.80 4.27 28.06
N VAL A 140 -20.68 3.76 27.54
CA VAL A 140 -20.17 2.39 27.80
C VAL A 140 -18.97 2.35 28.76
N VAL A 141 -18.94 3.27 29.74
CA VAL A 141 -17.81 3.44 30.67
C VAL A 141 -17.56 2.18 31.50
N GLU A 142 -18.62 1.51 31.98
CA GLU A 142 -18.51 0.30 32.79
C GLU A 142 -17.85 -0.86 32.01
N GLN A 143 -18.22 -1.04 30.75
CA GLN A 143 -17.63 -2.05 29.86
C GLN A 143 -16.14 -1.75 29.58
N LYS A 144 -15.79 -0.47 29.40
CA LYS A 144 -14.40 -0.02 29.25
C LYS A 144 -13.58 -0.28 30.52
N GLU A 145 -14.14 -0.04 31.71
CA GLU A 145 -13.51 -0.35 32.99
C GLU A 145 -13.30 -1.87 33.17
N GLU A 146 -14.26 -2.70 32.77
CA GLU A 146 -14.12 -4.17 32.82
C GLU A 146 -12.96 -4.66 31.95
N LEU A 147 -12.90 -4.20 30.69
CA LEU A 147 -11.81 -4.55 29.77
C LEU A 147 -10.45 -4.04 30.25
N TYR A 148 -10.42 -2.84 30.84
CA TYR A 148 -9.22 -2.31 31.49
C TYR A 148 -8.73 -3.24 32.60
N LYS A 149 -9.62 -3.65 33.53
CA LYS A 149 -9.27 -4.55 34.63
C LYS A 149 -8.76 -5.90 34.11
N LYS A 150 -9.45 -6.52 33.14
CA LYS A 150 -9.02 -7.78 32.51
C LYS A 150 -7.64 -7.66 31.85
N CYS A 151 -7.43 -6.63 31.04
CA CYS A 151 -6.15 -6.41 30.37
C CYS A 151 -5.00 -6.19 31.36
N LYS A 152 -5.27 -5.44 32.44
CA LYS A 152 -4.31 -5.22 33.54
C LYS A 152 -3.97 -6.54 34.24
N GLU A 153 -4.98 -7.32 34.60
CA GLU A 153 -4.81 -8.62 35.23
C GLU A 153 -3.96 -9.57 34.36
N TYR A 154 -4.21 -9.64 33.06
CA TYR A 154 -3.40 -10.47 32.15
C TYR A 154 -1.93 -10.02 32.07
N ASN A 155 -1.67 -8.72 32.15
CA ASN A 155 -0.31 -8.18 32.19
C ASN A 155 0.41 -8.48 33.52
N GLU A 156 -0.32 -8.53 34.63
CA GLU A 156 0.23 -8.84 35.96
C GLU A 156 0.45 -10.35 36.15
N ASN A 157 -0.57 -11.16 35.83
CA ASN A 157 -0.59 -12.60 36.07
C ASN A 157 0.10 -13.43 34.98
N LYS A 158 0.41 -12.83 33.82
CA LYS A 158 1.15 -13.47 32.71
C LYS A 158 0.55 -14.82 32.31
N ILE A 159 -0.77 -14.82 32.13
CA ILE A 159 -1.54 -16.02 31.78
C ILE A 159 -1.24 -16.42 30.33
N LEU A 160 -0.81 -17.67 30.12
CA LEU A 160 -0.65 -18.26 28.80
C LEU A 160 -1.80 -19.21 28.52
N ASP A 161 -2.57 -18.93 27.46
CA ASP A 161 -3.54 -19.87 26.92
C ASP A 161 -2.83 -20.89 26.03
N LYS A 162 -2.78 -22.14 26.51
CA LYS A 162 -2.12 -23.26 25.82
C LYS A 162 -2.74 -23.57 24.45
N THR A 163 -4.00 -23.19 24.21
CA THR A 163 -4.66 -23.41 22.92
C THR A 163 -4.02 -22.60 21.79
N ASN A 164 -3.21 -21.59 22.11
CA ASN A 164 -2.48 -20.80 21.13
C ASN A 164 -1.11 -21.40 20.75
N LEU A 165 -0.56 -22.33 21.53
CA LEU A 165 0.74 -22.97 21.25
C LEU A 165 0.83 -23.66 19.87
N PRO A 166 -0.24 -24.28 19.33
CA PRO A 166 -0.24 -24.84 17.98
C PRO A 166 0.01 -23.81 16.86
N ARG A 167 -0.12 -22.50 17.12
CA ARG A 167 0.19 -21.44 16.15
C ARG A 167 1.69 -21.25 15.93
N MET A 168 2.53 -21.85 16.79
CA MET A 168 3.99 -21.84 16.68
C MET A 168 4.44 -22.27 15.29
N ASN A 169 5.27 -21.44 14.66
CA ASN A 169 5.89 -21.74 13.39
C ASN A 169 7.25 -21.04 13.30
N ILE A 170 8.02 -21.34 12.26
CA ILE A 170 9.37 -20.77 12.11
C ILE A 170 9.36 -19.24 12.09
N ASN A 171 8.34 -18.61 11.50
CA ASN A 171 8.25 -17.16 11.46
C ASN A 171 7.98 -16.54 12.83
N TYR A 172 7.19 -17.20 13.68
CA TYR A 172 7.06 -16.78 15.09
C TYR A 172 8.40 -16.90 15.83
N ILE A 173 9.12 -18.01 15.63
CA ILE A 173 10.44 -18.24 16.22
C ILE A 173 11.45 -17.17 15.77
N LEU A 174 11.41 -16.73 14.50
CA LEU A 174 12.18 -15.58 14.02
C LEU A 174 11.91 -14.33 14.85
N GLY A 175 10.64 -13.97 15.02
CA GLY A 175 10.23 -12.75 15.71
C GLY A 175 10.64 -12.75 17.17
N ILE A 176 10.43 -13.86 17.88
CA ILE A 176 10.84 -13.98 19.28
C ILE A 176 12.36 -14.08 19.43
N THR A 177 13.08 -14.61 18.43
CA THR A 177 14.55 -14.56 18.41
C THR A 177 15.06 -13.12 18.24
N ASP A 178 14.43 -12.32 17.37
CA ASP A 178 14.78 -10.91 17.21
C ASP A 178 14.44 -10.07 18.46
N ALA A 179 13.44 -10.46 19.24
CA ALA A 179 13.16 -9.85 20.53
C ALA A 179 14.15 -10.33 21.62
N GLU A 180 14.08 -11.62 21.97
CA GLU A 180 14.69 -12.18 23.18
C GLU A 180 15.86 -13.13 22.94
N GLY A 181 16.24 -13.34 21.67
CA GLY A 181 17.34 -14.21 21.30
C GLY A 181 18.71 -13.66 21.69
N CYS A 182 19.70 -14.55 21.78
CA CYS A 182 21.09 -14.20 22.02
C CYS A 182 22.01 -15.08 21.17
N PHE A 183 22.87 -14.46 20.36
CA PHE A 183 24.01 -15.12 19.72
C PHE A 183 25.25 -14.87 20.57
N TYR A 184 25.70 -15.87 21.31
CA TYR A 184 26.79 -15.74 22.26
C TYR A 184 28.08 -16.38 21.75
N ILE A 185 29.15 -15.60 21.71
CA ILE A 185 30.52 -16.06 21.45
C ILE A 185 31.38 -15.69 22.66
N ASN A 186 32.09 -16.67 23.22
CA ASN A 186 33.06 -16.40 24.28
C ASN A 186 34.40 -15.96 23.70
N LYS A 187 34.80 -14.72 23.98
CA LYS A 187 36.09 -14.15 23.53
C LYS A 187 37.30 -14.99 23.98
N ASN A 188 37.25 -15.49 25.21
CA ASN A 188 38.40 -16.13 25.86
C ASN A 188 38.48 -17.63 25.53
N LYS A 189 37.34 -18.25 25.21
CA LYS A 189 37.23 -19.67 24.88
C LYS A 189 36.54 -19.81 23.54
N ILE A 190 37.32 -19.86 22.46
CA ILE A 190 36.83 -19.90 21.08
C ILE A 190 35.86 -21.07 20.81
N THR A 191 35.96 -22.16 21.56
CA THR A 191 35.04 -23.32 21.45
C THR A 191 33.72 -23.14 22.21
N SER A 192 33.56 -22.07 22.99
CA SER A 192 32.36 -21.80 23.77
C SER A 192 31.49 -20.77 23.06
N PHE A 193 30.39 -21.27 22.50
CA PHE A 193 29.36 -20.49 21.82
C PHE A 193 28.00 -21.12 22.08
N TYR A 194 26.93 -20.33 21.95
CA TYR A 194 25.58 -20.84 21.94
C TYR A 194 24.61 -19.83 21.30
N ILE A 195 23.44 -20.33 20.92
CA ILE A 195 22.26 -19.51 20.62
C ILE A 195 21.27 -19.76 21.75
N SER A 196 20.67 -18.72 22.31
CA SER A 196 19.61 -18.88 23.30
C SER A 196 18.39 -18.01 23.03
N ILE A 197 17.23 -18.43 23.53
CA ILE A 197 16.00 -17.62 23.62
C ILE A 197 15.52 -17.70 25.07
N SER A 198 15.42 -16.56 25.73
CA SER A 198 15.06 -16.48 27.14
C SER A 198 13.60 -16.07 27.32
N GLN A 199 12.82 -16.86 28.05
CA GLN A 199 11.42 -16.52 28.31
C GLN A 199 10.96 -16.92 29.72
N LYS A 200 11.27 -16.05 30.70
CA LYS A 200 11.03 -16.29 32.13
C LYS A 200 9.54 -16.42 32.49
N ASN A 201 8.67 -15.66 31.83
CA ASN A 201 7.26 -15.57 32.22
C ASN A 201 6.41 -16.68 31.60
N HIS A 202 6.84 -17.21 30.45
CA HIS A 202 6.09 -18.20 29.68
C HIS A 202 6.97 -19.39 29.24
N PRO A 203 7.54 -20.15 30.18
CA PRO A 203 8.55 -21.17 29.87
C PRO A 203 8.03 -22.32 28.97
N LYS A 204 6.72 -22.59 28.97
CA LYS A 204 6.07 -23.56 28.06
C LYS A 204 6.24 -23.22 26.58
N VAL A 205 6.44 -21.94 26.25
CA VAL A 205 6.75 -21.51 24.87
C VAL A 205 8.08 -22.11 24.43
N LEU A 206 9.07 -22.16 25.32
CA LEU A 206 10.39 -22.71 25.06
C LEU A 206 10.33 -24.23 24.83
N GLU A 207 9.53 -24.94 25.63
CA GLU A 207 9.27 -26.37 25.41
C GLU A 207 8.68 -26.62 24.02
N LYS A 208 7.73 -25.77 23.59
CA LYS A 208 7.12 -25.88 22.26
C LYS A 208 8.10 -25.53 21.13
N ILE A 209 9.02 -24.59 21.35
CA ILE A 209 10.12 -24.30 20.41
C ILE A 209 11.03 -25.53 20.27
N LYS A 210 11.42 -26.15 21.38
CA LYS A 210 12.24 -27.38 21.38
C LYS A 210 11.53 -28.51 20.63
N GLU A 211 10.24 -28.74 20.89
CA GLU A 211 9.43 -29.74 20.18
C GLU A 211 9.39 -29.47 18.67
N PHE A 212 9.14 -28.21 18.27
CA PHE A 212 9.06 -27.81 16.87
C PHE A 212 10.40 -27.98 16.12
N LEU A 213 11.52 -27.60 16.74
CA LEU A 213 12.84 -27.67 16.12
C LEU A 213 13.43 -29.07 16.15
N GLY A 214 13.09 -29.88 17.16
CA GLY A 214 13.61 -31.24 17.36
C GLY A 214 15.05 -31.30 17.86
N PHE A 215 15.62 -30.18 18.31
CA PHE A 215 16.98 -30.08 18.86
C PHE A 215 17.07 -28.93 19.88
N GLY A 216 18.22 -28.81 20.54
CA GLY A 216 18.44 -27.84 21.62
C GLY A 216 17.89 -28.31 22.97
N ASN A 217 18.21 -27.57 24.03
CA ASN A 217 17.91 -27.93 25.40
C ASN A 217 17.23 -26.79 26.15
N ILE A 218 16.47 -27.13 27.19
CA ILE A 218 15.91 -26.15 28.11
C ILE A 218 16.82 -26.11 29.34
N GLU A 219 17.36 -24.94 29.62
CA GLU A 219 18.22 -24.65 30.77
C GLU A 219 17.43 -23.81 31.78
N ASN A 220 17.51 -24.20 33.06
CA ASN A 220 16.91 -23.48 34.20
C ASN A 220 15.40 -23.20 34.07
N ASN A 221 14.69 -23.92 33.19
CA ASN A 221 13.28 -23.66 32.82
C ASN A 221 13.02 -22.23 32.31
N ILE A 222 14.04 -21.49 31.87
CA ILE A 222 13.88 -20.10 31.41
C ILE A 222 14.60 -19.81 30.10
N ASP A 223 15.53 -20.68 29.69
CA ASP A 223 16.33 -20.50 28.48
C ASP A 223 16.21 -21.73 27.58
N TYR A 224 15.87 -21.54 26.31
CA TYR A 224 16.12 -22.53 25.27
C TYR A 224 17.51 -22.27 24.70
N THR A 225 18.42 -23.24 24.80
CA THR A 225 19.83 -23.11 24.41
C THR A 225 20.22 -24.15 23.35
N ILE A 226 20.95 -23.70 22.33
CA ILE A 226 21.58 -24.52 21.30
C ILE A 226 23.09 -24.30 21.38
N SER A 227 23.84 -25.35 21.72
CA SER A 227 25.30 -25.26 21.94
C SER A 227 26.13 -26.13 20.97
N SER A 228 25.51 -27.09 20.27
CA SER A 228 26.20 -27.87 19.24
C SER A 228 26.45 -27.05 17.97
N LYS A 229 27.65 -27.16 17.38
CA LYS A 229 27.98 -26.50 16.10
C LYS A 229 26.98 -26.87 15.00
N SER A 230 26.64 -28.17 14.88
CA SER A 230 25.72 -28.66 13.84
C SER A 230 24.33 -28.04 13.97
N ASP A 231 23.81 -27.99 15.19
CA ASP A 231 22.46 -27.54 15.48
C ASP A 231 22.36 -26.01 15.39
N CYS A 232 23.41 -25.29 15.80
CA CYS A 232 23.53 -23.86 15.58
C CYS A 232 23.46 -23.52 14.08
N LEU A 233 24.24 -24.21 13.24
CA LEU A 233 24.21 -24.01 11.79
C LEU A 233 22.85 -24.37 11.19
N LYS A 234 22.23 -25.46 11.65
CA LYS A 234 20.87 -25.84 11.26
C LYS A 234 19.87 -24.75 11.62
N PHE A 235 19.89 -24.24 12.84
CA PHE A 235 19.01 -23.15 13.28
C PHE A 235 19.21 -21.89 12.44
N ILE A 236 20.45 -21.45 12.26
CA ILE A 236 20.80 -20.28 11.43
C ILE A 236 20.25 -20.44 10.02
N SER A 237 20.38 -21.61 9.40
CA SER A 237 19.86 -21.83 8.04
C SER A 237 18.34 -21.62 7.94
N LEU A 238 17.60 -21.87 9.02
CA LEU A 238 16.16 -21.64 9.11
C LEU A 238 15.83 -20.17 9.38
N VAL A 239 16.62 -19.51 10.24
CA VAL A 239 16.26 -18.18 10.74
C VAL A 239 16.92 -17.00 10.02
N LYS A 240 18.17 -17.16 9.57
CA LYS A 240 19.04 -16.06 9.12
C LYS A 240 18.36 -15.15 8.12
N ASN A 241 17.76 -15.72 7.09
CA ASN A 241 17.14 -14.93 6.03
C ASN A 241 15.90 -14.19 6.53
N GLY A 242 15.24 -14.60 7.61
CA GLY A 242 14.05 -13.93 8.12
C GLY A 242 14.29 -12.91 9.23
N LEU A 243 15.48 -12.90 9.85
CA LEU A 243 15.83 -11.95 10.90
C LEU A 243 15.97 -10.52 10.35
N ILE A 244 15.66 -9.55 11.21
CA ILE A 244 15.73 -8.10 10.95
C ILE A 244 16.67 -7.47 11.98
N VAL A 245 16.40 -7.67 13.27
CA VAL A 245 17.17 -7.01 14.35
C VAL A 245 18.55 -7.65 14.52
N LYS A 246 18.62 -8.99 14.44
CA LYS A 246 19.84 -9.76 14.69
C LYS A 246 20.45 -10.37 13.42
N TYR A 247 20.08 -9.86 12.25
CA TYR A 247 20.54 -10.36 10.95
C TYR A 247 22.08 -10.42 10.85
N ASN A 248 22.76 -9.30 11.13
CA ASN A 248 24.23 -9.24 11.11
C ASN A 248 24.87 -10.16 12.14
N GLN A 249 24.27 -10.29 13.33
CA GLN A 249 24.75 -11.21 14.36
C GLN A 249 24.68 -12.66 13.88
N ALA A 250 23.59 -13.05 13.21
CA ALA A 250 23.45 -14.39 12.66
C ALA A 250 24.48 -14.68 11.56
N ILE A 251 24.75 -13.73 10.65
CA ILE A 251 25.79 -13.86 9.62
C ILE A 251 27.17 -14.01 10.24
N ALA A 252 27.52 -13.13 11.18
CA ALA A 252 28.82 -13.16 11.83
C ALA A 252 29.00 -14.46 12.62
N PHE A 253 27.96 -14.90 13.33
CA PHE A 253 27.96 -16.15 14.09
C PHE A 253 28.08 -17.39 13.18
N GLU A 254 27.41 -17.42 12.03
CA GLU A 254 27.55 -18.48 11.03
C GLU A 254 28.99 -18.57 10.51
N LYS A 255 29.55 -17.44 10.08
CA LYS A 255 30.94 -17.37 9.57
C LYS A 255 31.95 -17.74 10.65
N TYR A 256 31.69 -17.36 11.91
CA TYR A 256 32.49 -17.76 13.06
C TYR A 256 32.53 -19.28 13.24
N LEU A 257 31.39 -19.96 13.08
CA LEU A 257 31.31 -21.42 13.22
C LEU A 257 31.97 -22.17 12.05
N LEU A 258 31.91 -21.62 10.84
CA LEU A 258 32.41 -22.28 9.63
C LEU A 258 33.91 -22.14 9.41
N THR A 259 34.56 -21.15 10.01
CA THR A 259 36.00 -20.94 9.87
C THR A 259 36.79 -21.55 11.02
N ASP A 260 38.06 -21.88 10.77
CA ASP A 260 39.05 -22.19 11.82
C ASP A 260 40.09 -21.07 11.99
N ASP A 261 40.08 -20.05 11.11
CA ASP A 261 40.96 -18.90 11.18
C ASP A 261 40.62 -18.02 12.40
N LYS A 262 41.58 -17.88 13.32
CA LYS A 262 41.45 -17.08 14.55
C LYS A 262 41.21 -15.60 14.27
N ASN A 263 41.80 -15.03 13.21
CA ASN A 263 41.62 -13.64 12.84
C ASN A 263 40.19 -13.39 12.38
N ILE A 264 39.66 -14.28 11.53
CA ILE A 264 38.26 -14.22 11.08
C ILE A 264 37.32 -14.41 12.27
N LYS A 265 37.61 -15.33 13.20
CA LYS A 265 36.79 -15.51 14.42
C LYS A 265 36.76 -14.25 15.29
N MET A 266 37.90 -13.59 15.47
CA MET A 266 37.96 -12.33 16.22
C MET A 266 37.20 -11.21 15.52
N GLU A 267 37.28 -11.13 14.19
CA GLU A 267 36.49 -10.19 13.39
C GLU A 267 34.98 -10.43 13.58
N MET A 268 34.52 -11.68 13.49
CA MET A 268 33.09 -12.00 13.68
C MET A 268 32.62 -11.72 15.11
N TYR A 269 33.47 -11.97 16.11
CA TYR A 269 33.19 -11.59 17.49
C TYR A 269 33.01 -10.08 17.65
N LYS A 270 33.87 -9.26 17.03
CA LYS A 270 33.75 -7.79 17.04
C LYS A 270 32.39 -7.33 16.54
N ILE A 271 31.90 -7.94 15.46
CA ILE A 271 30.60 -7.61 14.86
C ILE A 271 29.46 -7.98 15.81
N CYS A 272 29.47 -9.19 16.38
CA CYS A 272 28.47 -9.59 17.38
C CYS A 272 28.49 -8.67 18.61
N ASN A 273 29.67 -8.23 19.06
CA ASN A 273 29.84 -7.29 20.17
C ASN A 273 29.31 -5.89 19.82
N GLU A 274 29.64 -5.37 18.64
CA GLU A 274 29.12 -4.10 18.13
C GLU A 274 27.60 -4.13 18.07
N GLU A 275 27.01 -5.18 17.49
CA GLU A 275 25.55 -5.29 17.40
C GLU A 275 24.86 -5.34 18.77
N LYS A 276 25.53 -5.93 19.75
CA LYS A 276 24.99 -6.07 21.10
C LYS A 276 25.12 -4.79 21.94
N HIS A 277 26.14 -3.96 21.70
CA HIS A 277 26.53 -2.91 22.64
C HIS A 277 26.68 -1.52 22.04
N LYS A 278 26.82 -1.36 20.72
CA LYS A 278 26.91 -0.03 20.09
C LYS A 278 25.59 0.72 20.20
N ILE A 279 25.69 1.97 20.61
CA ILE A 279 24.56 2.91 20.64
C ILE A 279 24.19 3.25 19.20
N GLU A 280 22.92 3.07 18.85
CA GLU A 280 22.36 3.56 17.60
C GLU A 280 21.99 5.04 17.76
N ASN A 281 22.17 5.81 16.69
CA ASN A 281 21.59 7.15 16.55
C ASN A 281 20.39 7.05 15.61
N PHE A 282 19.21 7.42 16.11
CA PHE A 282 17.97 7.28 15.33
C PHE A 282 17.99 8.20 14.13
N THR A 283 17.80 7.60 12.96
CA THR A 283 17.59 8.29 11.69
C THR A 283 16.23 7.88 11.14
N GLU A 284 15.36 8.85 10.93
CA GLU A 284 14.04 8.62 10.35
C GLU A 284 14.18 8.35 8.86
N THR A 285 13.76 7.17 8.42
CA THR A 285 13.85 6.76 7.01
C THR A 285 12.51 6.32 6.42
N ASN A 286 11.39 6.47 7.16
CA ASN A 286 10.05 5.99 6.77
C ASN A 286 9.32 6.89 5.76
N CYS A 287 9.94 7.18 4.62
CA CYS A 287 9.28 7.80 3.49
C CYS A 287 9.28 6.83 2.30
N ASN A 288 8.16 6.74 1.58
CA ASN A 288 8.17 6.11 0.26
C ASN A 288 8.84 7.02 -0.78
N GLU A 289 9.05 6.50 -2.00
CA GLU A 289 9.64 7.24 -3.12
C GLU A 289 8.91 8.57 -3.44
N LYS A 290 7.67 8.72 -2.98
CA LYS A 290 6.83 9.92 -3.15
C LYS A 290 6.83 10.85 -1.93
N GLY A 291 7.72 10.62 -0.96
CA GLY A 291 7.82 11.39 0.28
C GLY A 291 6.64 11.23 1.25
N LYS A 292 5.79 10.22 1.05
CA LYS A 292 4.64 9.93 1.93
C LYS A 292 4.98 8.82 2.91
N GLU A 293 4.42 8.90 4.11
CA GLU A 293 4.47 7.79 5.07
C GLU A 293 3.80 6.53 4.48
N GLY A 294 4.47 5.38 4.57
CA GLY A 294 3.96 4.10 4.04
C GLY A 294 2.57 3.74 4.53
N TYR A 295 2.24 4.10 5.77
CA TYR A 295 0.98 3.77 6.42
C TYR A 295 -0.22 4.35 5.67
N ASN A 296 -0.06 5.56 5.13
CA ASN A 296 -1.10 6.22 4.34
C ASN A 296 -1.38 5.45 3.03
N GLU A 297 -0.36 4.86 2.42
CA GLU A 297 -0.54 4.02 1.25
C GLU A 297 -1.22 2.69 1.63
N THR A 298 -0.86 2.10 2.78
CA THR A 298 -1.54 0.89 3.27
C THR A 298 -3.02 1.13 3.54
N ILE A 299 -3.40 2.25 4.16
CA ILE A 299 -4.80 2.64 4.34
C ILE A 299 -5.49 2.78 2.98
N ARG A 300 -4.88 3.51 2.04
CA ARG A 300 -5.44 3.72 0.70
C ARG A 300 -5.69 2.41 -0.03
N LEU A 301 -4.75 1.47 0.01
CA LEU A 301 -4.88 0.16 -0.60
C LEU A 301 -6.00 -0.67 0.05
N LYS A 302 -6.15 -0.60 1.38
CA LYS A 302 -7.26 -1.24 2.10
C LYS A 302 -8.61 -0.68 1.66
N GLU A 303 -8.76 0.63 1.63
CA GLU A 303 -10.00 1.29 1.17
C GLU A 303 -10.35 0.92 -0.28
N LEU A 304 -9.34 0.87 -1.16
CA LEU A 304 -9.52 0.46 -2.55
C LEU A 304 -9.99 -0.99 -2.65
N LYS A 305 -9.35 -1.90 -1.89
CA LYS A 305 -9.75 -3.32 -1.83
C LYS A 305 -11.18 -3.48 -1.33
N GLU A 306 -11.58 -2.74 -0.29
CA GLU A 306 -12.95 -2.76 0.21
C GLU A 306 -13.97 -2.27 -0.83
N LYS A 307 -13.64 -1.21 -1.59
CA LYS A 307 -14.50 -0.72 -2.69
C LYS A 307 -14.68 -1.78 -3.77
N VAL A 308 -13.59 -2.43 -4.19
CA VAL A 308 -13.61 -3.51 -5.19
C VAL A 308 -14.42 -4.71 -4.69
N CYS A 309 -14.19 -5.17 -3.46
CA CYS A 309 -14.96 -6.27 -2.88
C CYS A 309 -16.46 -5.96 -2.79
N LYS A 310 -16.84 -4.75 -2.36
CA LYS A 310 -18.24 -4.30 -2.34
C LYS A 310 -18.86 -4.30 -3.73
N GLU A 311 -18.10 -3.91 -4.76
CA GLU A 311 -18.57 -3.95 -6.14
C GLU A 311 -18.79 -5.39 -6.63
N ILE A 312 -17.86 -6.30 -6.33
CA ILE A 312 -17.98 -7.73 -6.66
C ILE A 312 -19.22 -8.33 -6.00
N ILE A 313 -19.42 -8.11 -4.70
CA ILE A 313 -20.60 -8.60 -3.96
C ILE A 313 -21.88 -8.04 -4.57
N ARG A 314 -21.92 -6.73 -4.88
CA ARG A 314 -23.10 -6.13 -5.55
C ARG A 314 -23.39 -6.80 -6.88
N LYS A 315 -22.36 -7.01 -7.73
CA LYS A 315 -22.51 -7.70 -9.02
C LYS A 315 -23.04 -9.12 -8.83
N GLN A 316 -22.54 -9.85 -7.83
CA GLN A 316 -23.03 -11.20 -7.52
C GLN A 316 -24.49 -11.18 -7.07
N VAL A 317 -24.87 -10.30 -6.13
CA VAL A 317 -26.27 -10.15 -5.69
C VAL A 317 -27.19 -9.80 -6.87
N TYR A 318 -26.76 -8.92 -7.78
CA TYR A 318 -27.54 -8.63 -8.99
C TYR A 318 -27.65 -9.83 -9.93
N LYS A 319 -26.58 -10.62 -10.06
CA LYS A 319 -26.59 -11.87 -10.83
C LYS A 319 -27.56 -12.89 -10.22
N ASP A 320 -27.47 -13.13 -8.92
CA ASP A 320 -28.32 -14.08 -8.20
C ASP A 320 -29.79 -13.67 -8.26
N LYS A 321 -30.09 -12.37 -8.03
CA LYS A 321 -31.44 -11.83 -8.22
C LYS A 321 -31.92 -12.01 -9.65
N SER A 322 -31.05 -11.78 -10.64
CA SER A 322 -31.38 -11.99 -12.04
C SER A 322 -31.63 -13.46 -12.36
N GLU A 323 -30.96 -14.41 -11.71
CA GLU A 323 -31.15 -15.84 -11.89
C GLU A 323 -32.43 -16.34 -11.19
N GLN A 324 -32.71 -15.86 -9.98
CA GLN A 324 -33.98 -16.12 -9.29
C GLN A 324 -35.18 -15.59 -10.09
N MET A 325 -35.03 -14.43 -10.73
CA MET A 325 -36.04 -13.87 -11.65
C MET A 325 -36.19 -14.66 -12.97
N LYS A 326 -35.33 -15.65 -13.25
CA LYS A 326 -35.51 -16.60 -14.38
C LYS A 326 -36.35 -17.84 -14.00
N GLY A 327 -36.71 -18.02 -12.73
CA GLY A 327 -37.56 -19.13 -12.27
C GLY A 327 -38.98 -19.06 -12.86
N GLU A 328 -39.66 -20.21 -12.88
CA GLU A 328 -40.87 -20.50 -13.67
C GLU A 328 -42.10 -19.60 -13.41
N GLY A 329 -42.07 -18.73 -12.39
CA GLY A 329 -43.13 -17.77 -12.06
C GLY A 329 -43.02 -16.38 -12.72
N HIS A 330 -41.89 -16.03 -13.35
CA HIS A 330 -41.72 -14.71 -13.99
C HIS A 330 -41.77 -14.80 -15.52
N HIS A 331 -42.98 -14.66 -16.08
CA HIS A 331 -43.31 -14.88 -17.51
C HIS A 331 -42.55 -14.05 -18.56
N SER A 332 -41.59 -13.20 -18.21
CA SER A 332 -41.00 -12.26 -19.18
C SER A 332 -39.49 -11.97 -19.05
N PHE A 333 -38.78 -12.64 -18.14
CA PHE A 333 -37.32 -12.49 -18.02
C PHE A 333 -36.58 -13.61 -18.76
N GLY A 334 -35.67 -13.26 -19.68
CA GLY A 334 -34.88 -14.23 -20.46
C GLY A 334 -35.51 -14.74 -21.76
N LYS A 335 -36.84 -14.61 -21.95
CA LYS A 335 -37.47 -14.90 -23.24
C LYS A 335 -37.18 -13.77 -24.24
N THR A 336 -36.76 -14.12 -25.46
CA THR A 336 -36.62 -13.19 -26.57
C THR A 336 -38.00 -12.59 -26.87
N LYS A 337 -38.28 -11.40 -26.32
CA LYS A 337 -39.55 -10.71 -26.58
C LYS A 337 -39.67 -10.50 -28.08
N SER A 338 -40.82 -10.88 -28.65
CA SER A 338 -41.14 -10.62 -30.05
C SER A 338 -40.97 -9.12 -30.36
N ALA A 339 -40.63 -8.79 -31.61
CA ALA A 339 -40.47 -7.41 -32.04
C ALA A 339 -41.70 -6.54 -31.67
N GLU A 340 -42.89 -7.13 -31.78
CA GLU A 340 -44.16 -6.49 -31.41
C GLU A 340 -44.29 -6.20 -29.91
N THR A 341 -43.90 -7.15 -29.05
CA THR A 341 -43.91 -6.97 -27.59
C THR A 341 -42.90 -5.90 -27.15
N ARG A 342 -41.72 -5.87 -27.80
CA ARG A 342 -40.72 -4.82 -27.57
C ARG A 342 -41.25 -3.45 -27.97
N LYS A 343 -41.95 -3.36 -29.11
CA LYS A 343 -42.60 -2.13 -29.58
C LYS A 343 -43.64 -1.66 -28.56
N LYS A 344 -44.58 -2.53 -28.15
CA LYS A 344 -45.63 -2.22 -27.16
C LYS A 344 -45.08 -1.72 -25.82
N MET A 345 -44.05 -2.38 -25.27
CA MET A 345 -43.40 -1.92 -24.03
C MET A 345 -42.68 -0.57 -24.20
N SER A 346 -41.98 -0.36 -25.31
CA SER A 346 -41.31 0.92 -25.58
C SER A 346 -42.31 2.07 -25.63
N THR A 347 -43.46 1.85 -26.30
CA THR A 347 -44.55 2.82 -26.37
C THR A 347 -45.13 3.11 -24.98
N SER A 348 -45.37 2.07 -24.17
CA SER A 348 -45.92 2.21 -22.83
C SER A 348 -44.97 2.94 -21.87
N ILE A 349 -43.67 2.62 -21.91
CA ILE A 349 -42.64 3.30 -21.10
C ILE A 349 -42.47 4.76 -21.52
N ARG A 350 -42.53 5.04 -22.83
CA ARG A 350 -42.42 6.41 -23.35
C ARG A 350 -43.63 7.25 -22.94
N ASN A 351 -44.83 6.69 -23.00
CA ASN A 351 -46.06 7.38 -22.56
C ASN A 351 -46.06 7.61 -21.04
N ALA A 352 -45.63 6.63 -20.25
CA ALA A 352 -45.58 6.74 -18.78
C ALA A 352 -44.52 7.73 -18.26
N LYS A 353 -43.50 8.04 -19.05
CA LYS A 353 -42.43 8.99 -18.70
C LYS A 353 -42.63 10.40 -19.24
N ASN A 354 -43.84 10.77 -19.66
CA ASN A 354 -44.12 12.03 -20.37
C ASN A 354 -43.17 12.24 -21.57
N GLY A 355 -42.89 11.17 -22.31
CA GLY A 355 -42.02 11.22 -23.49
C GLY A 355 -42.64 12.07 -24.60
N VAL A 356 -41.77 12.72 -25.38
CA VAL A 356 -42.14 13.58 -26.49
C VAL A 356 -42.99 12.82 -27.51
N SER A 357 -44.11 13.40 -27.95
CA SER A 357 -44.99 12.79 -28.95
C SER A 357 -44.32 12.72 -30.32
N ASP A 358 -44.82 11.86 -31.21
CA ASP A 358 -44.30 11.79 -32.57
C ASP A 358 -44.64 13.06 -33.36
N GLU A 359 -45.76 13.75 -33.08
CA GLU A 359 -46.06 15.05 -33.71
C GLU A 359 -45.01 16.10 -33.34
N LEU A 360 -44.64 16.20 -32.06
CA LEU A 360 -43.63 17.16 -31.60
C LEU A 360 -42.25 16.89 -32.19
N ILE A 361 -41.91 15.62 -32.45
CA ILE A 361 -40.66 15.27 -33.15
C ILE A 361 -40.69 15.73 -34.60
N LEU A 362 -41.79 15.50 -35.30
CA LEU A 362 -41.95 15.92 -36.69
C LEU A 362 -41.94 17.46 -36.80
N GLN A 363 -42.64 18.16 -35.90
CA GLN A 363 -42.62 19.61 -35.82
C GLN A 363 -41.21 20.16 -35.57
N ALA A 364 -40.49 19.62 -34.56
CA ALA A 364 -39.13 20.04 -34.27
C ALA A 364 -38.18 19.85 -35.48
N ARG A 365 -38.34 18.75 -36.23
CA ARG A 365 -37.57 18.51 -37.46
C ARG A 365 -37.89 19.48 -38.57
N GLU A 366 -39.16 19.83 -38.74
CA GLU A 366 -39.54 20.81 -39.74
C GLU A 366 -38.97 22.19 -39.41
N LEU A 367 -38.99 22.60 -38.13
CA LEU A 367 -38.33 23.82 -37.68
C LEU A 367 -36.81 23.79 -37.90
N PHE A 368 -36.15 22.64 -37.75
CA PHE A 368 -34.74 22.50 -38.11
C PHE A 368 -34.49 22.66 -39.61
N LYS A 369 -35.37 22.14 -40.47
CA LYS A 369 -35.27 22.34 -41.94
C LYS A 369 -35.46 23.80 -42.33
N GLN A 370 -36.30 24.53 -41.59
CA GLN A 370 -36.48 25.97 -41.72
C GLN A 370 -35.30 26.80 -41.17
N GLY A 371 -34.27 26.15 -40.61
CA GLY A 371 -33.06 26.81 -40.13
C GLY A 371 -33.17 27.42 -38.73
N LYS A 372 -34.25 27.16 -37.98
CA LYS A 372 -34.42 27.68 -36.62
C LYS A 372 -33.35 27.14 -35.67
N LYS A 373 -32.90 27.99 -34.74
CA LYS A 373 -31.91 27.61 -33.72
C LYS A 373 -32.58 26.74 -32.64
N ASN A 374 -31.78 25.93 -31.95
CA ASN A 374 -32.29 25.04 -30.90
C ASN A 374 -33.13 25.79 -29.84
N LYS A 375 -32.70 27.00 -29.43
CA LYS A 375 -33.40 27.80 -28.42
C LYS A 375 -34.80 28.24 -28.87
N GLU A 376 -34.96 28.59 -30.14
CA GLU A 376 -36.26 28.98 -30.72
C GLU A 376 -37.22 27.78 -30.73
N ILE A 377 -36.71 26.59 -31.03
CA ILE A 377 -37.49 25.34 -31.03
C ILE A 377 -37.87 24.90 -29.61
N GLU A 378 -36.98 25.11 -28.63
CA GLU A 378 -37.26 24.86 -27.21
C GLU A 378 -38.45 25.71 -26.73
N GLU A 379 -38.45 27.00 -27.05
CA GLU A 379 -39.50 27.95 -26.67
C GLU A 379 -40.82 27.66 -27.38
N GLU A 380 -40.78 27.38 -28.69
CA GLU A 380 -41.97 27.18 -29.54
C GLU A 380 -42.70 25.85 -29.26
N LEU A 381 -41.96 24.78 -28.95
CA LEU A 381 -42.53 23.45 -28.69
C LEU A 381 -42.58 23.08 -27.20
N HIS A 382 -42.16 24.00 -26.33
CA HIS A 382 -42.02 23.76 -24.89
C HIS A 382 -41.21 22.49 -24.55
N LEU A 383 -40.15 22.25 -25.31
CA LEU A 383 -39.26 21.11 -25.15
C LEU A 383 -37.98 21.50 -24.42
N SER A 384 -37.43 20.61 -23.60
CA SER A 384 -36.13 20.85 -22.99
C SER A 384 -35.01 20.82 -24.04
N LYS A 385 -33.94 21.59 -23.79
CA LYS A 385 -32.73 21.63 -24.62
C LYS A 385 -32.17 20.25 -24.96
N ASP A 386 -32.18 19.34 -24.00
CA ASP A 386 -31.71 17.97 -24.17
C ASP A 386 -32.59 17.18 -25.14
N VAL A 387 -33.90 17.39 -25.11
CA VAL A 387 -34.84 16.76 -26.03
C VAL A 387 -34.62 17.28 -27.45
N VAL A 388 -34.57 18.60 -27.62
CA VAL A 388 -34.36 19.23 -28.93
C VAL A 388 -33.03 18.78 -29.54
N GLY A 389 -31.97 18.72 -28.71
CA GLY A 389 -30.67 18.17 -29.11
C GLY A 389 -30.73 16.68 -29.52
N LYS A 390 -31.49 15.85 -28.80
CA LYS A 390 -31.66 14.43 -29.14
C LYS A 390 -32.46 14.23 -30.43
N ILE A 391 -33.47 15.05 -30.69
CA ILE A 391 -34.24 15.04 -31.95
C ILE A 391 -33.33 15.45 -33.11
N LYS A 392 -32.61 16.57 -32.98
CA LYS A 392 -31.65 17.06 -33.97
C LYS A 392 -30.61 16.02 -34.37
N ASN A 393 -30.11 15.29 -33.38
CA ASN A 393 -29.03 14.31 -33.55
C ASN A 393 -29.52 12.92 -34.00
N GLY A 394 -30.83 12.73 -34.23
CA GLY A 394 -31.43 11.44 -34.59
C GLY A 394 -31.47 10.41 -33.46
N THR A 395 -31.23 10.83 -32.22
CA THR A 395 -31.24 9.95 -31.04
C THR A 395 -32.67 9.67 -30.57
N THR A 396 -33.56 10.64 -30.76
CA THR A 396 -35.01 10.52 -30.55
C THR A 396 -35.68 10.57 -31.93
N VAL A 397 -36.40 9.50 -32.27
CA VAL A 397 -37.05 9.30 -33.58
C VAL A 397 -38.53 8.96 -33.40
N CYS A 398 -39.31 9.10 -34.48
CA CYS A 398 -40.72 8.70 -34.48
C CYS A 398 -40.85 7.17 -34.31
N ARG A 399 -41.99 6.68 -33.82
CA ARG A 399 -42.20 5.24 -33.53
C ARG A 399 -42.07 4.31 -34.74
N ASN A 400 -42.11 4.87 -35.96
CA ASN A 400 -42.02 4.13 -37.21
C ASN A 400 -40.62 4.24 -37.87
N GLU A 401 -39.67 4.91 -37.22
CA GLU A 401 -38.33 5.11 -37.76
C GLU A 401 -37.32 4.21 -37.04
N GLU A 402 -36.41 3.63 -37.81
CA GLU A 402 -35.25 2.95 -37.24
C GLU A 402 -34.30 3.98 -36.63
N LYS A 403 -33.89 3.71 -35.39
CA LYS A 403 -32.91 4.56 -34.73
C LYS A 403 -31.55 4.34 -35.38
N VAL A 404 -30.94 5.41 -35.88
CA VAL A 404 -29.57 5.35 -36.38
C VAL A 404 -28.66 4.91 -35.22
N LEU A 405 -28.15 3.68 -35.31
CA LEU A 405 -27.15 3.16 -34.39
C LEU A 405 -25.85 3.94 -34.65
N LYS A 406 -25.62 5.00 -33.87
CA LYS A 406 -24.29 5.61 -33.82
C LYS A 406 -23.37 4.60 -33.16
N GLU A 407 -22.35 4.16 -33.90
CA GLU A 407 -21.22 3.45 -33.33
C GLU A 407 -20.71 4.25 -32.13
N SER A 408 -20.53 3.57 -30.99
CA SER A 408 -20.04 4.20 -29.78
C SER A 408 -18.58 4.59 -29.99
N THR A 409 -18.33 5.80 -30.48
CA THR A 409 -16.96 6.31 -30.60
C THR A 409 -16.36 6.47 -29.21
N THR A 410 -15.15 5.96 -29.01
CA THR A 410 -14.40 6.11 -27.77
C THR A 410 -14.11 7.60 -27.49
N GLN A 411 -13.78 7.95 -26.24
CA GLN A 411 -13.40 9.34 -25.92
C GLN A 411 -12.14 9.77 -26.69
N GLU A 412 -11.23 8.82 -26.92
CA GLU A 412 -10.02 8.96 -27.73
C GLU A 412 -10.35 9.34 -29.18
N GLU A 413 -11.22 8.57 -29.85
CA GLU A 413 -11.67 8.88 -31.22
C GLU A 413 -12.36 10.24 -31.31
N LYS A 414 -13.16 10.62 -30.30
CA LYS A 414 -13.78 11.95 -30.25
C LYS A 414 -12.75 13.07 -30.15
N ASN A 415 -11.69 12.87 -29.37
CA ASN A 415 -10.60 13.83 -29.23
C ASN A 415 -9.80 13.93 -30.53
N ILE A 416 -9.49 12.79 -31.16
CA ILE A 416 -8.83 12.71 -32.48
C ILE A 416 -9.66 13.43 -33.55
N LYS A 417 -10.98 13.26 -33.58
CA LYS A 417 -11.86 13.95 -34.55
C LYS A 417 -12.00 15.45 -34.31
N ARG A 418 -11.76 15.93 -33.09
CA ARG A 418 -11.92 17.35 -32.71
C ARG A 418 -10.64 18.17 -32.86
N ARG A 419 -9.47 17.53 -32.99
CA ARG A 419 -8.20 18.25 -33.13
C ARG A 419 -8.13 18.97 -34.48
N LYS A 420 -7.50 20.14 -34.49
CA LYS A 420 -7.26 20.95 -35.71
C LYS A 420 -5.86 20.77 -36.31
N ILE A 421 -5.04 19.91 -35.70
CA ILE A 421 -3.66 19.64 -36.11
C ILE A 421 -3.52 18.18 -36.52
N HIS A 422 -2.88 17.93 -37.67
CA HIS A 422 -2.62 16.59 -38.16
C HIS A 422 -1.46 15.95 -37.38
N LEU A 423 -1.46 14.61 -37.28
CA LEU A 423 -0.45 13.87 -36.53
C LEU A 423 0.98 14.17 -37.01
N ALA A 424 1.20 14.26 -38.33
CA ALA A 424 2.50 14.62 -38.90
C ALA A 424 2.97 16.02 -38.47
N GLU A 425 2.05 16.99 -38.38
CA GLU A 425 2.34 18.34 -37.91
C GLU A 425 2.66 18.33 -36.40
N MET A 426 2.03 17.44 -35.61
CA MET A 426 2.34 17.29 -34.19
C MET A 426 3.77 16.81 -33.96
N PHE A 427 4.28 15.89 -34.79
CA PHE A 427 5.69 15.49 -34.72
C PHE A 427 6.63 16.65 -35.00
N ILE A 428 6.32 17.48 -36.02
CA ILE A 428 7.11 18.68 -36.32
C ILE A 428 7.11 19.65 -35.12
N VAL A 429 5.96 19.85 -34.46
CA VAL A 429 5.88 20.68 -33.26
C VAL A 429 6.75 20.12 -32.14
N ILE A 430 6.73 18.80 -31.93
CA ILE A 430 7.54 18.13 -30.92
C ILE A 430 9.02 18.31 -31.23
N ASP A 431 9.48 17.93 -32.43
CA ASP A 431 10.89 18.01 -32.84
C ASP A 431 11.42 19.45 -32.72
N LYS A 432 10.69 20.44 -33.25
CA LYS A 432 11.08 21.85 -33.14
C LYS A 432 11.05 22.37 -31.69
N THR A 433 10.16 21.84 -30.84
CA THR A 433 10.16 22.16 -29.41
C THR A 433 11.36 21.52 -28.69
N LEU A 434 11.77 20.31 -29.09
CA LEU A 434 12.99 19.65 -28.61
C LEU A 434 14.26 20.40 -29.07
N GLU A 435 14.24 21.02 -30.25
CA GLU A 435 15.29 21.94 -30.74
C GLU A 435 15.29 23.31 -30.06
N GLY A 436 14.25 23.64 -29.27
CA GLY A 436 14.17 24.91 -28.54
C GLY A 436 13.54 26.07 -29.31
N CYS A 437 12.87 25.81 -30.44
CA CYS A 437 12.19 26.84 -31.21
C CYS A 437 11.04 27.52 -30.41
N LYS A 438 10.82 28.81 -30.70
CA LYS A 438 9.70 29.57 -30.11
C LYS A 438 8.37 29.19 -30.79
N PRO A 439 7.23 29.18 -30.08
CA PRO A 439 5.95 28.77 -30.66
C PRO A 439 5.54 29.56 -31.92
N ASN A 440 5.86 30.86 -31.99
CA ASN A 440 5.61 31.68 -33.19
C ASN A 440 6.35 31.13 -34.42
N SER A 441 7.63 30.78 -34.27
CA SER A 441 8.46 30.26 -35.37
C SER A 441 7.97 28.89 -35.83
N ILE A 442 7.49 28.05 -34.90
CA ILE A 442 6.89 26.75 -35.22
C ILE A 442 5.58 26.94 -35.99
N LEU A 443 4.71 27.86 -35.53
CA LEU A 443 3.45 28.16 -36.21
C LEU A 443 3.68 28.69 -37.63
N GLN A 444 4.60 29.65 -37.79
CA GLN A 444 4.94 30.19 -39.12
C GLN A 444 5.42 29.09 -40.08
N HIS A 445 6.26 28.18 -39.60
CA HIS A 445 6.72 27.03 -40.39
C HIS A 445 5.56 26.10 -40.81
N LEU A 446 4.62 25.83 -39.89
CA LEU A 446 3.43 25.03 -40.21
C LEU A 446 2.48 25.75 -41.17
N ASP A 447 2.33 27.07 -41.04
CA ASP A 447 1.51 27.89 -41.94
C ASP A 447 2.06 27.82 -43.37
N GLU A 448 3.38 27.97 -43.54
CA GLU A 448 4.07 27.82 -44.82
C GLU A 448 3.88 26.41 -45.41
N LEU A 449 3.99 25.36 -44.58
CA LEU A 449 3.74 23.98 -45.00
C LEU A 449 2.28 23.75 -45.42
N ARG A 450 1.31 24.32 -44.71
CA ARG A 450 -0.11 24.21 -45.07
C ARG A 450 -0.42 24.95 -46.36
N ILE A 451 0.11 26.15 -46.55
CA ILE A 451 -0.02 26.92 -47.79
C ILE A 451 0.56 26.13 -48.96
N LYS A 452 1.77 25.58 -48.80
CA LYS A 452 2.42 24.76 -49.82
C LYS A 452 1.61 23.52 -50.22
N ASN A 453 0.91 22.92 -49.27
CA ASN A 453 0.08 21.73 -49.50
C ASN A 453 -1.40 22.05 -49.77
N ASN A 454 -1.77 23.32 -49.94
CA ASN A 454 -3.15 23.79 -50.15
C ASN A 454 -4.13 23.31 -49.05
N ILE A 455 -3.67 23.28 -47.80
CA ILE A 455 -4.47 22.92 -46.62
C ILE A 455 -5.00 24.19 -45.97
N LYS A 456 -6.30 24.22 -45.63
CA LYS A 456 -6.91 25.35 -44.92
C LYS A 456 -6.19 25.61 -43.59
N ASN A 457 -5.78 26.85 -43.36
CA ASN A 457 -5.13 27.22 -42.12
C ASN A 457 -6.16 27.52 -41.01
N ASP A 458 -6.37 26.57 -40.12
CA ASP A 458 -7.14 26.72 -38.89
C ASP A 458 -6.28 26.48 -37.64
N LEU A 459 -4.95 26.44 -37.80
CA LEU A 459 -4.01 26.38 -36.70
C LEU A 459 -3.96 27.72 -35.98
N THR A 460 -3.84 27.65 -34.66
CA THR A 460 -3.63 28.82 -33.83
C THR A 460 -2.39 28.59 -32.98
N ILE A 461 -1.79 29.68 -32.52
CA ILE A 461 -0.65 29.61 -31.61
C ILE A 461 -0.97 28.86 -30.32
N ASP A 462 -2.23 28.89 -29.89
CA ASP A 462 -2.67 28.19 -28.67
C ASP A 462 -2.59 26.68 -28.82
N ILE A 463 -2.75 26.13 -30.03
CA ILE A 463 -2.55 24.70 -30.30
C ILE A 463 -1.08 24.34 -30.06
N VAL A 464 -0.15 25.12 -30.63
CA VAL A 464 1.29 24.91 -30.47
C VAL A 464 1.72 25.06 -29.00
N LYS A 465 1.23 26.11 -28.32
CA LYS A 465 1.48 26.32 -26.88
C LYS A 465 0.92 25.17 -26.04
N ASN A 466 -0.26 24.66 -26.37
CA ASN A 466 -0.87 23.54 -25.64
C ASN A 466 -0.05 22.25 -25.79
N ILE A 467 0.42 21.93 -27.00
CA ILE A 467 1.32 20.79 -27.22
C ILE A 467 2.59 20.93 -26.38
N ARG A 468 3.25 22.09 -26.44
CA ARG A 468 4.45 22.36 -25.65
C ARG A 468 4.18 22.27 -24.14
N ARG A 469 3.01 22.71 -23.67
CA ARG A 469 2.59 22.56 -22.27
C ARG A 469 2.46 21.09 -21.88
N LEU A 470 1.84 20.24 -22.71
CA LEU A 470 1.75 18.80 -22.47
C LEU A 470 3.15 18.18 -22.39
N MET A 471 4.05 18.52 -23.32
CA MET A 471 5.44 18.06 -23.30
C MET A 471 6.18 18.45 -22.03
N SER A 472 5.99 19.68 -21.53
CA SER A 472 6.59 20.14 -20.26
C SER A 472 6.04 19.42 -19.03
N GLN A 473 4.88 18.77 -19.15
CA GLN A 473 4.28 17.88 -18.16
C GLN A 473 4.64 16.41 -18.42
N CYS A 474 5.55 16.16 -19.36
CA CYS A 474 5.95 14.85 -19.85
C CYS A 474 4.78 14.00 -20.39
N GLN A 475 3.79 14.66 -21.00
CA GLN A 475 2.67 13.99 -21.68
C GLN A 475 2.81 14.14 -23.20
N LEU A 476 2.62 13.05 -23.93
CA LEU A 476 2.55 13.08 -25.40
C LEU A 476 1.23 13.69 -25.86
N PRO A 477 1.23 14.54 -26.91
CA PRO A 477 0.03 15.21 -27.38
C PRO A 477 -0.83 14.33 -28.32
N PHE A 478 -0.43 13.08 -28.54
CA PHE A 478 -1.13 12.08 -29.37
C PHE A 478 -1.26 10.76 -28.61
N TYR A 479 -2.17 9.89 -29.06
CA TYR A 479 -2.44 8.61 -28.40
C TYR A 479 -1.60 7.47 -28.96
N LYS A 480 -1.38 6.43 -28.15
CA LYS A 480 -0.68 5.21 -28.56
C LYS A 480 -1.35 4.50 -29.74
N SER A 481 -2.68 4.60 -29.88
CA SER A 481 -3.41 3.97 -31.00
C SER A 481 -3.16 4.64 -32.36
N GLU A 482 -2.61 5.85 -32.38
CA GLU A 482 -2.42 6.63 -33.60
C GLU A 482 -1.10 6.33 -34.33
N VAL A 483 -0.20 5.61 -33.68
CA VAL A 483 1.18 5.38 -34.13
C VAL A 483 1.61 3.95 -33.86
N VAL A 484 2.67 3.51 -34.54
CA VAL A 484 3.34 2.25 -34.20
C VAL A 484 4.03 2.38 -32.83
N THR A 485 4.07 1.28 -32.07
CA THR A 485 4.57 1.25 -30.69
C THR A 485 5.99 1.80 -30.58
N GLU A 486 6.87 1.47 -31.52
CA GLU A 486 8.27 1.90 -31.52
C GLU A 486 8.39 3.42 -31.64
N LEU A 487 7.51 4.05 -32.42
CA LEU A 487 7.51 5.51 -32.60
C LEU A 487 6.98 6.22 -31.34
N PHE A 488 5.98 5.64 -30.68
CA PHE A 488 5.45 6.15 -29.41
C PHE A 488 6.55 6.13 -28.34
N GLU A 489 7.19 4.98 -28.15
CA GLU A 489 8.26 4.78 -27.16
C GLU A 489 9.47 5.68 -27.43
N ARG A 490 9.82 5.88 -28.71
CA ARG A 490 10.89 6.82 -29.10
C ARG A 490 10.60 8.24 -28.61
N TYR A 491 9.39 8.76 -28.88
CA TYR A 491 9.04 10.12 -28.48
C TYR A 491 8.85 10.27 -26.96
N GLU A 492 8.38 9.22 -26.29
CA GLU A 492 8.32 9.15 -24.83
C GLU A 492 9.73 9.24 -24.22
N GLY A 493 10.69 8.49 -24.76
CA GLY A 493 12.10 8.54 -24.34
C GLY A 493 12.73 9.93 -24.51
N LEU A 494 12.51 10.58 -25.65
CA LEU A 494 13.00 11.94 -25.91
C LEU A 494 12.42 12.98 -24.94
N LEU A 495 11.14 12.84 -24.59
CA LEU A 495 10.50 13.71 -23.59
C LEU A 495 11.09 13.50 -22.20
N LEU A 496 11.28 12.24 -21.79
CA LEU A 496 11.87 11.91 -20.50
C LEU A 496 13.32 12.40 -20.39
N GLU A 497 14.11 12.28 -21.46
CA GLU A 497 15.49 12.80 -21.47
C GLU A 497 15.52 14.32 -21.29
N LYS A 498 14.64 15.06 -21.99
CA LYS A 498 14.63 16.53 -21.96
C LYS A 498 13.97 17.11 -20.71
N TYR A 499 12.85 16.55 -20.25
CA TYR A 499 12.02 17.12 -19.19
C TYR A 499 12.01 16.31 -17.90
N GLY A 500 12.46 15.06 -17.92
CA GLY A 500 12.49 14.16 -16.77
C GLY A 500 13.52 14.52 -15.70
N LYS A 501 14.49 15.40 -15.97
CA LYS A 501 15.50 15.79 -14.97
C LYS A 501 15.01 16.80 -13.91
N ASN A 502 13.79 17.34 -14.04
CA ASN A 502 13.20 18.19 -13.01
C ASN A 502 12.45 17.33 -11.98
N GLU A 503 13.01 17.19 -10.77
CA GLU A 503 12.42 16.45 -9.63
C GLU A 503 10.95 16.83 -9.33
N SER A 504 10.54 18.08 -9.62
CA SER A 504 9.15 18.51 -9.43
C SER A 504 8.16 17.95 -10.48
N THR A 505 8.67 17.53 -11.64
CA THR A 505 7.86 16.99 -12.76
C THR A 505 7.78 15.47 -12.69
N LEU A 506 8.84 14.79 -12.24
CA LEU A 506 8.77 13.36 -11.90
C LEU A 506 7.66 13.07 -10.88
N ASN A 507 7.51 13.93 -9.87
CA ASN A 507 6.46 13.82 -8.86
C ASN A 507 5.01 13.96 -9.39
N LYS A 508 4.82 14.51 -10.61
CA LYS A 508 3.50 14.63 -11.27
C LYS A 508 3.21 13.50 -12.25
N LEU A 509 4.23 12.89 -12.86
CA LEU A 509 4.07 11.73 -13.77
C LEU A 509 3.71 10.42 -13.05
N VAL A 510 4.01 10.31 -11.75
CA VAL A 510 3.68 9.13 -10.92
C VAL A 510 2.33 9.30 -10.18
N LYS A 511 1.46 10.22 -10.63
CA LYS A 511 0.05 10.36 -10.23
C LYS A 511 -0.84 9.91 -11.37
#